data_AF-A0A971QZ56-F1
#
_entry.id   AF-A0A971QZ56-F1
#
_cell.length_a   1.000
_cell.length_b   1.000
_cell.length_c   1.000
_cell.angle_alpha   90.00
_cell.angle_beta   90.00
_cell.angle_gamma   90.00
#
_symmetry.space_group_name_H-M   'P 1'
#
loop_
_entity.id
_entity.type
_entity.pdbx_description
1 polymer ?
#
loop_
_entity_poly.entity_id
_entity_poly.type
_entity_poly.pdbx_seq_one_letter_code
_entity_poly.pdbx_strand_id
1 'polypeptide(L)'
;MNDLMQYKDYFGSVRYDDDERVFHGKVEFIRALVSYEGMDVESLRKAFEEAVDDYLELCRKQKREPEKPFKGSFNVRIGPRLHQEIALTALNEGMSLNQYIA
;
A
#
# COMPACT_ATOMS: atom_id res chain seq x y z
N MET A 1 1.06 14.80 8.55
CA MET A 1 2.31 14.08 8.88
C MET A 1 2.36 12.88 7.96
N ASN A 2 3.45 12.70 7.22
CA ASN A 2 3.60 11.59 6.28
C ASN A 2 4.65 10.64 6.88
N ASP A 3 4.19 9.67 7.66
CA ASP A 3 5.04 8.77 8.45
C ASP A 3 5.57 7.59 7.62
N LEU A 4 5.61 7.76 6.30
CA LEU A 4 5.96 6.74 5.32
C LEU A 4 7.18 7.18 4.49
N MET A 5 8.13 6.25 4.33
CA MET A 5 9.19 6.37 3.33
C MET A 5 8.65 6.00 1.95
N GLN A 6 9.19 6.58 0.89
CA GLN A 6 8.80 6.28 -0.49
C GLN A 6 10.02 5.95 -1.35
N TYR A 7 9.93 4.86 -2.12
CA TYR A 7 10.95 4.45 -3.09
C TYR A 7 10.33 3.58 -4.19
N LYS A 8 10.57 3.91 -5.47
CA LYS A 8 10.04 3.20 -6.65
C LYS A 8 8.52 2.94 -6.60
N ASP A 9 7.75 3.94 -6.16
CA ASP A 9 6.30 3.87 -5.94
C ASP A 9 5.83 2.90 -4.83
N TYR A 10 6.76 2.37 -4.03
CA TYR A 10 6.48 1.64 -2.80
C TYR A 10 6.56 2.56 -1.58
N PHE A 11 5.78 2.22 -0.56
CA PHE A 11 5.65 2.99 0.67
C PHE A 11 6.05 2.13 1.85
N GLY A 12 6.92 2.64 2.71
CA GLY A 12 7.46 1.92 3.85
C GLY A 12 7.05 2.55 5.18
N SER A 13 6.53 1.76 6.12
CA SER A 13 6.24 2.24 7.47
C SER A 13 7.50 2.38 8.35
N VAL A 14 7.48 3.34 9.27
CA VAL A 14 8.55 3.52 10.26
C VAL A 14 7.96 3.34 11.66
N ARG A 15 8.51 2.40 12.42
CA ARG A 15 8.14 2.14 13.82
C ARG A 15 9.40 1.96 14.65
N TYR A 16 9.33 2.35 15.91
CA TYR A 16 10.39 2.13 16.88
C TYR A 16 9.98 1.02 17.85
N ASP A 17 10.89 0.09 18.10
CA ASP A 17 10.79 -0.90 19.17
C ASP A 17 11.70 -0.47 20.33
N ASP A 18 11.11 -0.23 21.51
CA ASP A 18 11.84 0.23 22.69
C ASP A 18 12.61 -0.90 23.39
N ASP A 19 12.10 -2.13 23.30
CA ASP A 19 12.71 -3.30 23.92
C ASP A 19 13.99 -3.71 23.17
N GLU A 20 13.92 -3.73 21.83
CA GLU A 20 15.05 -4.06 20.95
C GLU A 20 15.90 -2.85 20.56
N ARG A 21 15.42 -1.64 20.85
CA ARG A 21 16.04 -0.35 20.50
C ARG A 21 16.36 -0.23 19.00
N VAL A 22 15.46 -0.73 18.16
CA VAL A 22 15.62 -0.76 16.71
C VAL A 22 14.44 -0.08 16.03
N PHE A 23 14.70 0.56 14.89
CA PHE A 23 13.62 0.94 13.98
C PHE A 23 13.28 -0.24 13.08
N HIS A 24 12.00 -0.48 12.88
CA HIS A 24 11.51 -1.51 11.97
C HIS A 24 10.41 -0.96 11.08
N GLY A 25 10.22 -1.62 9.95
CA GLY A 25 9.24 -1.22 8.96
C GLY A 25 8.86 -2.35 8.04
N LYS A 26 7.81 -2.12 7.27
CA LYS A 26 7.42 -2.99 6.17
C LYS A 26 6.93 -2.18 4.99
N VAL A 27 6.94 -2.79 3.81
CA VAL A 27 6.30 -2.23 2.63
C VAL A 27 4.78 -2.33 2.80
N GLU A 28 4.12 -1.19 2.77
CA GLU A 28 2.68 -1.05 2.91
C GLU A 28 1.98 -1.12 1.53
N PHE A 29 0.66 -1.35 1.57
CA PHE A 29 -0.22 -1.38 0.39
C PHE A 29 0.06 -2.48 -0.65
N ILE A 30 0.83 -3.51 -0.26
CA ILE A 30 0.98 -4.77 -0.98
C ILE A 30 0.64 -5.95 -0.05
N ARG A 31 0.36 -7.13 -0.62
CA ARG A 31 0.09 -8.34 0.18
C ARG A 31 1.36 -9.07 0.58
N ALA A 32 2.42 -8.96 -0.23
CA ALA A 32 3.70 -9.56 0.09
C ALA A 32 4.26 -8.95 1.39
N LEU A 33 4.73 -9.79 2.30
CA LEU A 33 5.40 -9.34 3.51
C LEU A 33 6.85 -9.03 3.16
N VAL A 34 7.18 -7.74 3.08
CA VAL A 34 8.54 -7.24 2.87
C VAL A 34 8.86 -6.34 4.05
N SER A 35 9.70 -6.83 4.97
CA SER A 35 10.10 -6.14 6.20
C SER A 35 11.57 -5.73 6.15
N TYR A 36 11.92 -4.72 6.93
CA TYR A 36 13.28 -4.19 7.05
C TYR A 36 13.47 -3.55 8.43
N GLU A 37 14.72 -3.40 8.84
CA GLU A 37 15.10 -2.85 10.13
C GLU A 37 16.36 -1.99 10.01
N GLY A 38 16.58 -1.10 10.98
CA GLY A 38 17.73 -0.23 11.04
C GLY A 38 17.94 0.33 12.45
N MET A 39 19.19 0.56 12.83
CA MET A 39 19.53 1.13 14.15
C MET A 39 19.37 2.65 14.20
N ASP A 40 19.30 3.29 13.04
CA ASP A 40 19.16 4.72 12.86
C ASP A 40 18.38 5.02 11.56
N VAL A 41 18.13 6.30 11.30
CA VAL A 41 17.34 6.73 10.15
C VAL A 41 18.01 6.36 8.81
N GLU A 42 19.33 6.43 8.72
CA GLU A 42 20.07 6.17 7.48
C GLU A 42 20.06 4.68 7.15
N SER A 43 20.36 3.83 8.14
CA SER A 43 20.33 2.38 8.01
C SER A 43 18.92 1.87 7.72
N LEU A 44 17.89 2.43 8.36
CA LEU A 44 16.49 2.07 8.08
C LEU A 44 16.10 2.43 6.64
N ARG A 45 16.46 3.63 6.18
CA ARG A 45 16.20 4.08 4.80
C ARG A 45 16.88 3.17 3.79
N LYS A 46 18.15 2.83 4.03
CA LYS A 46 18.90 1.92 3.16
C LYS A 46 18.28 0.52 3.13
N ALA A 47 17.94 -0.04 4.29
CA ALA A 47 17.31 -1.34 4.40
C ALA A 47 15.94 -1.38 3.69
N PHE A 48 15.17 -0.29 3.72
CA PHE A 48 13.94 -0.16 2.96
C PHE A 48 14.17 -0.20 1.44
N GLU A 49 15.13 0.55 0.92
CA GLU A 49 15.45 0.56 -0.52
C GLU A 49 15.94 -0.82 -0.99
N GLU A 50 16.81 -1.46 -0.21
CA GLU A 50 17.30 -2.82 -0.46
C GLU A 50 16.15 -3.84 -0.45
N ALA A 51 15.26 -3.78 0.55
CA ALA A 51 14.12 -4.68 0.64
C ALA A 51 13.13 -4.52 -0.55
N VAL A 52 12.93 -3.30 -1.04
CA VAL A 52 12.12 -3.06 -2.25
C VAL A 52 12.80 -3.62 -3.49
N ASP A 53 14.11 -3.42 -3.63
CA ASP A 53 14.87 -3.92 -4.78
C ASP A 53 14.94 -5.44 -4.81
N ASP A 54 15.15 -6.07 -3.66
CA ASP A 54 15.11 -7.51 -3.49
C ASP A 54 13.73 -8.07 -3.82
N TYR A 55 12.65 -7.40 -3.40
CA TYR A 55 11.28 -7.79 -3.75
C TYR A 55 11.03 -7.75 -5.26
N LEU A 56 11.45 -6.67 -5.93
CA LEU A 56 11.32 -6.52 -7.37
C LEU A 56 12.15 -7.56 -8.12
N GLU A 57 13.38 -7.83 -7.65
CA GLU A 57 14.24 -8.84 -8.24
C GLU A 57 13.66 -10.25 -8.06
N LEU A 58 13.14 -10.57 -6.87
CA LEU A 58 12.47 -11.84 -6.59
C LEU A 58 11.28 -12.04 -7.52
N CYS A 59 10.44 -11.03 -7.70
CA CYS A 59 9.31 -11.07 -8.64
C CYS A 59 9.80 -11.36 -10.07
N ARG A 60 10.86 -10.68 -10.53
CA ARG A 60 11.48 -10.93 -11.84
C ARG A 60 12.01 -12.37 -11.97
N LYS A 61 12.73 -12.88 -10.97
CA LYS A 61 13.28 -14.25 -10.95
C LYS A 61 12.17 -15.30 -11.01
N GLN A 62 11.04 -15.04 -10.35
CA GLN A 62 9.88 -15.92 -10.34
C GLN A 62 8.94 -15.73 -11.56
N LYS A 63 9.27 -14.82 -12.49
CA LYS A 63 8.40 -14.44 -13.62
C LYS A 63 6.99 -14.03 -13.16
N ARG A 64 6.90 -13.38 -12.00
CA ARG A 64 5.66 -12.87 -11.42
C ARG A 64 5.65 -11.34 -11.53
N GLU A 65 4.50 -10.77 -11.84
CA GLU A 65 4.34 -9.32 -11.77
C GLU A 65 4.39 -8.84 -10.31
N PRO A 66 5.22 -7.82 -10.01
CA PRO A 66 5.25 -7.24 -8.68
C PRO A 66 3.92 -6.54 -8.38
N GLU A 67 3.50 -6.61 -7.13
CA GLU A 67 2.27 -5.97 -6.67
C GLU A 67 2.44 -4.47 -6.67
N LYS A 68 1.57 -3.77 -7.39
CA LYS A 68 1.58 -2.31 -7.43
C LYS A 68 0.72 -1.75 -6.28
N PRO A 69 1.29 -0.89 -5.42
CA PRO A 69 0.49 -0.03 -4.56
C PRO A 69 -0.53 0.76 -5.40
N PHE A 70 -1.74 0.94 -4.88
CA PHE A 70 -2.77 1.80 -5.46
C PHE A 70 -3.08 1.58 -6.96
N LYS A 71 -3.47 0.36 -7.35
CA LYS A 71 -3.84 0.00 -8.74
C LYS A 71 -5.14 0.61 -9.29
N GLY A 72 -5.66 1.68 -8.69
CA GLY A 72 -6.89 2.36 -9.12
C GLY A 72 -8.20 1.64 -8.79
N SER A 73 -8.16 0.49 -8.10
CA SER A 73 -9.37 -0.21 -7.63
C SER A 73 -9.64 0.09 -6.16
N PHE A 74 -10.79 0.70 -5.85
CA PHE A 74 -11.26 0.90 -4.49
C PHE A 74 -12.53 0.06 -4.26
N ASN A 75 -12.38 -1.08 -3.58
CA ASN A 75 -13.48 -2.00 -3.33
C ASN A 75 -14.08 -1.72 -1.94
N VAL A 76 -15.33 -1.26 -1.91
CA VAL A 76 -16.04 -0.96 -0.66
C VAL A 76 -17.19 -1.95 -0.47
N ARG A 77 -17.41 -2.40 0.77
CA ARG A 77 -18.62 -3.12 1.17
C ARG A 77 -19.52 -2.16 1.94
N ILE A 78 -20.70 -1.91 1.39
CA ILE A 78 -21.73 -1.08 2.00
C ILE A 78 -23.03 -1.88 2.19
N GLY A 79 -23.89 -1.42 3.09
CA GLY A 79 -25.17 -2.07 3.34
C GLY A 79 -26.08 -2.05 2.09
N PRO A 80 -26.95 -3.06 1.92
CA PRO A 80 -27.75 -3.21 0.71
C PRO A 80 -28.66 -2.01 0.42
N ARG A 81 -29.21 -1.38 1.47
CA ARG A 81 -30.03 -0.18 1.34
C ARG A 81 -29.25 1.01 0.79
N LEU A 82 -28.07 1.28 1.35
CA LEU A 82 -27.21 2.37 0.89
C LEU A 82 -26.74 2.12 -0.54
N HIS A 83 -26.40 0.86 -0.87
CA HIS A 83 -26.06 0.48 -2.24
C HIS A 83 -27.20 0.78 -3.22
N GLN A 84 -28.44 0.43 -2.87
CA GLN A 84 -29.62 0.71 -3.69
C GLN A 84 -29.82 2.22 -3.87
N GLU A 85 -29.75 3.01 -2.80
CA GLU A 85 -29.94 4.45 -2.84
C GLU A 85 -28.90 5.12 -3.76
N ILE A 86 -27.62 4.79 -3.62
CA ILE A 86 -26.53 5.33 -4.46
C ILE A 86 -26.70 4.90 -5.92
N ALA A 87 -27.05 3.64 -6.19
CA ALA A 87 -27.20 3.12 -7.55
C ALA A 87 -28.38 3.78 -8.29
N LEU A 88 -29.50 4.03 -7.62
CA LEU A 88 -30.65 4.72 -8.22
C LEU A 88 -30.33 6.19 -8.51
N THR A 89 -29.60 6.86 -7.62
CA THR A 89 -29.23 8.26 -7.83
C THR A 89 -28.23 8.40 -8.98
N ALA A 90 -27.20 7.56 -9.04
CA ALA A 90 -26.25 7.54 -10.15
C ALA A 90 -26.95 7.33 -11.50
N LEU A 91 -27.94 6.43 -11.56
CA LEU A 91 -28.74 6.19 -12.75
C LEU A 91 -29.53 7.45 -13.19
N ASN A 92 -30.15 8.15 -12.25
CA ASN A 92 -30.90 9.37 -12.53
C ASN A 92 -30.02 10.51 -13.03
N GLU A 93 -28.76 10.54 -12.61
CA GLU A 93 -27.76 11.52 -13.05
C GLU A 93 -27.03 11.11 -14.34
N GLY A 94 -27.33 9.93 -14.90
CA GLY A 94 -26.66 9.42 -16.10
C GLY A 94 -25.19 9.06 -15.89
N MET A 95 -24.80 8.80 -14.64
CA MET A 95 -23.43 8.48 -14.24
C MET A 95 -23.30 7.00 -13.88
N SER A 96 -22.10 6.45 -14.04
CA SER A 96 -21.79 5.15 -13.46
C SER A 96 -21.65 5.25 -11.93
N LEU A 97 -21.89 4.13 -11.22
CA LEU A 97 -21.73 4.09 -9.77
C LEU A 97 -20.34 4.56 -9.32
N ASN A 98 -19.29 4.15 -10.04
CA ASN A 98 -17.91 4.56 -9.74
C ASN A 98 -17.67 6.06 -9.94
N GLN A 99 -18.34 6.70 -10.91
CA GLN A 99 -18.25 8.15 -11.11
C GLN A 99 -19.02 8.91 -10.03
N TYR A 100 -20.16 8.38 -9.59
CA TYR A 100 -20.98 9.01 -8.58
C TYR A 100 -20.33 8.99 -7.18
N ILE A 101 -19.50 8.00 -6.87
CA ILE A 101 -18.82 7.86 -5.57
C ILE A 101 -17.41 8.48 -5.52
N ALA A 102 -16.82 8.83 -6.67
CA ALA A 102 -15.47 9.37 -6.77
C ALA A 102 -15.48 10.89 -6.60
#